data_AF-A0A7S0IJZ6-F1
#
_entry.id   AF-A0A7S0IJZ6-F1
#
_cell.length_a   1.000
_cell.length_b   1.000
_cell.length_c   1.000
_cell.angle_alpha   90.00
_cell.angle_beta   90.00
_cell.angle_gamma   90.00
#
_symmetry.space_group_name_H-M   'P 1'
#
loop_
_entity.id
_entity.type
_entity.pdbx_description
1 polymer ?
#
loop_
_entity_poly.entity_id
_entity_poly.type
_entity_poly.pdbx_seq_one_letter_code
_entity_poly.pdbx_strand_id
1 'polypeptide(L)'
;GASVHVAAQAAATQLRLRGAHPAFEAMVERNGGHVCERATYGGGSGDAATTRVSLLTSQINDGECECADGADEPGTAACAGRGGRFWCSSKDSSGASPKGKFIDASFVDDGICDCCDGADEPSALA
;
A
#
# COMPACT_ATOMS: atom_id res chain seq x y z
N GLY A 1 41.13 23.77 12.45
CA GLY A 1 39.70 24.06 12.23
C GLY A 1 39.40 23.93 10.77
N ALA A 2 38.56 22.97 10.40
CA ALA A 2 38.00 22.85 9.07
C ALA A 2 36.59 22.28 9.22
N SER A 3 35.61 23.18 9.17
CA SER A 3 34.20 22.84 8.99
C SER A 3 34.04 22.17 7.64
N VAL A 4 33.42 20.99 7.59
CA VAL A 4 32.80 20.51 6.35
C VAL A 4 31.62 19.60 6.69
N HIS A 5 30.47 20.08 6.24
CA HIS A 5 29.24 19.36 5.92
C HIS A 5 28.46 18.73 7.08
N VAL A 6 27.57 19.54 7.65
CA VAL A 6 26.27 19.09 8.12
C VAL A 6 25.60 18.34 6.96
N ALA A 7 25.63 17.00 6.99
CA ALA A 7 24.68 16.22 6.24
C ALA A 7 23.32 16.46 6.88
N ALA A 8 22.65 17.53 6.46
CA ALA A 8 21.22 17.62 6.64
C ALA A 8 20.66 16.42 5.88
N GLN A 9 20.29 15.38 6.62
CA GLN A 9 19.41 14.35 6.10
C GLN A 9 18.16 15.12 5.69
N ALA A 10 18.04 15.41 4.40
CA ALA A 10 16.77 15.81 3.82
C ALA A 10 15.83 14.68 4.22
N ALA A 11 14.93 14.96 5.18
CA ALA A 11 13.75 14.15 5.36
C ALA A 11 12.98 14.31 4.06
N ALA A 12 13.30 13.46 3.08
CA ALA A 12 12.47 13.27 1.92
C ALA A 12 11.06 13.06 2.48
N THR A 13 10.10 13.85 2.01
CA THR A 13 8.69 13.60 2.27
C THR A 13 8.41 12.23 1.69
N GLN A 14 8.64 11.18 2.47
CA GLN A 14 8.39 9.82 2.04
C GLN A 14 6.93 9.79 1.62
N LEU A 15 6.69 9.34 0.39
CA LEU A 15 5.35 9.08 -0.09
C LEU A 15 4.67 8.18 0.96
N ARG A 16 3.70 8.74 1.68
CA ARG A 16 2.92 8.02 2.70
C ARG A 16 1.71 7.44 2.00
N LEU A 17 1.85 6.22 1.50
CA LEU A 17 0.73 5.49 0.91
C LEU A 17 -0.02 4.84 2.07
N ARG A 18 -1.22 5.35 2.37
CA ARG A 18 -2.09 4.76 3.38
C ARG A 18 -2.17 3.24 3.17
N GLY A 19 -2.06 2.48 4.26
CA GLY A 19 -2.19 1.03 4.26
C GLY A 19 -1.08 0.26 3.53
N ALA A 20 -0.07 0.93 2.96
CA ALA A 20 1.05 0.24 2.35
C ALA A 20 2.08 -0.21 3.41
N HIS A 21 2.66 -1.40 3.21
CA HIS A 21 3.83 -1.80 3.98
C HIS A 21 5.03 -0.93 3.58
N PRO A 22 5.91 -0.50 4.51
CA PRO A 22 7.01 0.43 4.19
C PRO A 22 7.96 -0.05 3.08
N ALA A 23 8.15 -1.36 2.92
CA ALA A 23 8.93 -1.91 1.81
C ALA A 23 8.29 -1.67 0.43
N PHE A 24 6.94 -1.71 0.36
CA PHE A 24 6.19 -1.41 -0.85
C PHE A 24 6.23 0.10 -1.14
N GLU A 25 6.01 0.94 -0.13
CA GLU A 25 6.15 2.40 -0.25
C GLU A 25 7.51 2.79 -0.83
N ALA A 26 8.59 2.25 -0.26
CA ALA A 26 9.94 2.52 -0.72
C ALA A 26 10.20 2.01 -2.14
N MET A 27 9.52 0.95 -2.59
CA MET A 27 9.61 0.48 -3.98
C MET A 27 8.90 1.44 -4.92
N VAL A 28 7.66 1.84 -4.61
CA VAL A 28 6.88 2.77 -5.45
C VAL A 28 7.60 4.11 -5.57
N GLU A 29 8.14 4.63 -4.46
CA GLU A 29 8.94 5.86 -4.43
C GLU A 29 10.18 5.74 -5.33
N ARG A 30 10.96 4.65 -5.22
CA ARG A 30 12.16 4.45 -6.04
C ARG A 30 11.85 4.32 -7.54
N ASN A 31 10.74 3.70 -7.88
CA ASN A 31 10.41 3.37 -9.27
C ASN A 31 9.51 4.42 -9.94
N GLY A 32 8.89 5.33 -9.18
CA GLY A 32 7.86 6.23 -9.69
C GLY A 32 6.57 5.52 -10.07
N GLY A 33 6.29 4.36 -9.45
CA GLY A 33 5.13 3.52 -9.79
C GLY A 33 5.28 2.06 -9.35
N HIS A 34 4.30 1.25 -9.74
CA HIS A 34 4.26 -0.19 -9.46
C HIS A 34 4.12 -0.99 -10.75
N VAL A 35 4.62 -2.22 -10.77
CA VAL A 35 4.44 -3.13 -11.89
C VAL A 35 3.85 -4.41 -11.34
N CYS A 36 2.65 -4.76 -11.82
CA CYS A 36 1.92 -5.94 -11.37
C CYS A 36 1.31 -6.69 -12.55
N GLU A 37 0.62 -7.77 -12.23
CA GLU A 37 -0.13 -8.57 -13.16
C GLU A 37 -1.61 -8.18 -13.08
N ARG A 38 -2.25 -7.83 -14.20
CA ARG A 38 -3.69 -7.60 -14.27
C ARG A 38 -4.40 -8.87 -14.68
N ALA A 39 -5.44 -9.26 -13.93
CA ALA A 39 -6.31 -10.36 -14.30
C ALA A 39 -7.14 -9.97 -15.51
N THR A 40 -7.04 -10.72 -16.62
CA THR A 40 -7.99 -10.56 -17.72
C THR A 40 -9.30 -11.24 -17.31
N TYR A 41 -10.32 -10.45 -16.94
CA TYR A 41 -11.67 -10.97 -16.70
C TYR A 41 -12.24 -11.47 -18.04
N GLY A 42 -11.93 -12.72 -18.41
CA GLY A 42 -12.30 -13.27 -19.70
C GLY A 42 -11.79 -14.69 -19.91
N GLY A 43 -12.23 -15.66 -19.09
CA GLY A 43 -11.99 -17.07 -19.38
C GLY A 43 -12.17 -17.97 -18.18
N GLY A 44 -13.38 -18.49 -17.99
CA GLY A 44 -13.58 -19.60 -17.06
C GLY A 44 -12.85 -20.84 -17.56
N SER A 45 -11.65 -21.09 -17.06
CA SER A 45 -11.02 -22.42 -16.93
C SER A 45 -9.59 -22.25 -16.43
N GLY A 46 -9.33 -22.51 -15.14
CA GLY A 46 -8.07 -23.06 -14.61
C GLY A 46 -6.74 -22.29 -14.73
N ASP A 47 -6.58 -21.39 -15.70
CA ASP A 47 -5.31 -20.77 -16.07
C ASP A 47 -5.57 -19.28 -16.34
N ALA A 48 -5.60 -18.46 -15.29
CA ALA A 48 -5.81 -17.02 -15.45
C ALA A 48 -4.62 -16.41 -16.21
N ALA A 49 -4.82 -16.10 -17.49
CA ALA A 49 -3.83 -15.33 -18.26
C ALA A 49 -3.75 -13.92 -17.67
N THR A 50 -2.66 -13.64 -16.95
CA THR A 50 -2.36 -12.31 -16.44
C THR A 50 -1.55 -11.52 -17.46
N THR A 51 -1.78 -10.22 -17.54
CA THR A 51 -0.96 -9.30 -18.35
C THR A 51 -0.18 -8.38 -17.43
N ARG A 52 1.13 -8.26 -17.65
CA ARG A 52 1.97 -7.32 -16.89
C ARG A 52 1.60 -5.88 -17.24
N VAL A 53 1.27 -5.07 -16.25
CA VAL A 53 0.93 -3.65 -16.36
C VAL A 53 1.88 -2.80 -15.52
N SER A 54 2.23 -1.62 -16.03
CA SER A 54 2.98 -0.61 -15.29
C SER A 54 2.03 0.51 -14.87
N LEU A 55 1.89 0.72 -13.58
CA LEU A 55 1.05 1.74 -12.96
C LEU A 55 1.90 2.93 -12.54
N LEU A 56 1.39 4.13 -12.76
CA LEU A 56 1.96 5.35 -12.20
C LEU A 56 1.68 5.44 -10.70
N THR A 57 2.47 6.21 -9.95
CA THR A 57 2.20 6.48 -8.53
C THR A 57 0.79 7.05 -8.28
N SER A 58 0.23 7.78 -9.25
CA SER A 58 -1.14 8.32 -9.17
C SER A 58 -2.24 7.27 -9.30
N GLN A 59 -1.90 6.06 -9.72
CA GLN A 59 -2.81 4.91 -9.83
C GLN A 59 -2.62 3.93 -8.66
N ILE A 60 -2.01 4.40 -7.57
CA ILE A 60 -1.90 3.64 -6.33
C ILE A 60 -2.84 4.30 -5.33
N ASN A 61 -3.75 3.53 -4.75
CA ASN A 61 -4.85 4.03 -3.92
C ASN A 61 -5.73 5.05 -4.66
N ASP A 62 -6.04 4.81 -5.93
CA ASP A 62 -6.94 5.66 -6.72
C ASP A 62 -8.39 5.16 -6.71
N GLY A 63 -8.64 4.01 -6.09
CA GLY A 63 -9.96 3.40 -5.94
C GLY A 63 -10.33 2.42 -7.05
N GLU A 64 -9.44 2.15 -8.01
CA GLU A 64 -9.66 1.18 -9.08
C GLU A 64 -8.75 -0.04 -8.88
N CYS A 65 -9.31 -1.25 -9.02
CA CYS A 65 -8.53 -2.48 -8.78
C CYS A 65 -8.00 -3.07 -10.10
N GLU A 66 -6.80 -2.69 -10.50
CA GLU A 66 -6.09 -3.21 -11.67
C GLU A 66 -5.25 -4.44 -11.40
N CYS A 67 -4.56 -4.53 -10.27
CA CYS A 67 -3.69 -5.67 -9.99
C CYS A 67 -4.52 -6.92 -9.63
N ALA A 68 -4.04 -8.09 -10.08
CA ALA A 68 -4.66 -9.39 -9.83
C ALA A 68 -4.51 -9.84 -8.37
N ASP A 69 -3.46 -9.37 -7.70
CA ASP A 69 -3.20 -9.54 -6.27
C ASP A 69 -3.67 -8.34 -5.44
N GLY A 70 -4.23 -7.31 -6.07
CA GLY A 70 -4.72 -6.09 -5.45
C GLY A 70 -3.65 -5.21 -4.80
N ALA A 71 -2.39 -5.34 -5.22
CA ALA A 71 -1.27 -4.59 -4.64
C ALA A 71 -1.28 -3.07 -4.95
N ASP A 72 -2.08 -2.65 -5.92
CA ASP A 72 -2.32 -1.25 -6.30
C ASP A 72 -3.21 -0.48 -5.32
N GLU A 73 -4.05 -1.18 -4.55
CA GLU A 73 -5.01 -0.57 -3.63
C GLU A 73 -4.74 -0.95 -2.16
N PRO A 74 -3.53 -0.73 -1.61
CA PRO A 74 -3.22 -1.08 -0.22
C PRO A 74 -3.95 -0.23 0.82
N GLY A 75 -4.54 0.90 0.42
CA GLY A 75 -5.14 1.92 1.27
C GLY A 75 -6.60 2.19 0.95
N THR A 76 -7.27 1.34 0.18
CA THR A 76 -8.71 1.43 -0.13
C THR A 76 -9.33 0.03 -0.12
N ALA A 77 -10.66 -0.04 -0.16
CA ALA A 77 -11.40 -1.31 -0.27
C ALA A 77 -11.55 -1.82 -1.71
N ALA A 78 -11.00 -1.13 -2.72
CA ALA A 78 -11.29 -1.41 -4.13
C ALA A 78 -10.92 -2.84 -4.58
N CYS A 79 -9.93 -3.46 -3.93
CA CYS A 79 -9.51 -4.83 -4.19
C CYS A 79 -10.04 -5.87 -3.18
N ALA A 80 -11.12 -5.57 -2.45
CA ALA A 80 -11.79 -6.53 -1.57
C ALA A 80 -12.19 -7.81 -2.32
N GLY A 81 -11.84 -8.97 -1.77
CA GLY A 81 -12.07 -10.28 -2.41
C GLY A 81 -11.15 -10.59 -3.60
N ARG A 82 -10.18 -9.72 -3.93
CA ARG A 82 -9.18 -9.90 -5.01
C ARG A 82 -7.74 -9.96 -4.50
N GLY A 83 -7.55 -10.22 -3.22
CA GLY A 83 -6.23 -10.38 -2.60
C GLY A 83 -5.62 -9.10 -2.03
N GLY A 84 -6.28 -7.95 -2.20
CA GLY A 84 -5.85 -6.67 -1.64
C GLY A 84 -5.71 -6.73 -0.11
N ARG A 85 -4.65 -6.11 0.41
CA ARG A 85 -4.37 -6.10 1.86
C ARG A 85 -3.93 -4.73 2.33
N PHE A 86 -4.38 -4.39 3.54
CA PHE A 86 -4.03 -3.17 4.23
C PHE A 86 -3.06 -3.45 5.37
N TRP A 87 -1.99 -2.68 5.45
CA TRP A 87 -0.98 -2.76 6.51
C TRP A 87 -1.34 -1.87 7.69
N CYS A 88 -1.75 -2.51 8.80
CA CYS A 88 -1.86 -1.87 10.10
C CYS A 88 -0.48 -1.78 10.76
N SER A 89 0.02 -0.57 10.99
CA SER A 89 1.28 -0.36 11.70
C SER A 89 1.11 -0.59 13.21
N SER A 90 2.15 -1.10 13.85
CA SER A 90 2.28 -1.08 15.30
C SER A 90 3.02 0.18 15.72
N LYS A 91 2.67 0.75 16.89
CA LYS A 91 3.30 1.95 17.45
C LYS A 91 4.73 1.73 17.98
N ASP A 92 5.38 0.63 17.60
CA ASP A 92 6.75 0.34 18.02
C ASP A 92 7.74 1.24 17.29
N SER A 93 8.24 2.24 18.01
CA SER A 93 9.24 3.22 17.54
C SER A 93 10.69 2.75 17.72
N SER A 94 10.94 1.47 18.06
CA SER A 94 12.28 0.95 18.39
C SER A 94 13.29 0.96 17.22
N GLY A 95 12.89 1.38 16.02
CA GLY A 95 13.76 1.47 14.84
C GLY A 95 14.11 0.12 14.21
N ALA A 96 13.53 -0.98 14.70
CA ALA A 96 13.61 -2.30 14.08
C ALA A 96 12.72 -2.38 12.82
N SER A 97 12.75 -3.52 12.10
CA SER A 97 11.85 -3.78 10.96
C SER A 97 10.39 -3.43 11.30
N PRO A 98 9.63 -2.87 10.34
CA PRO A 98 8.27 -2.40 10.61
C PRO A 98 7.43 -3.52 11.22
N LYS A 99 6.83 -3.22 12.38
CA LYS A 99 5.95 -4.14 13.11
C LYS A 99 4.52 -3.79 12.76
N GLY A 100 3.69 -4.80 12.57
CA GLY A 100 2.32 -4.60 12.16
C GLY A 100 1.66 -5.91 11.74
N LYS A 101 0.44 -5.79 11.22
CA LYS A 101 -0.34 -6.90 10.67
C LYS A 101 -1.03 -6.45 9.39
N PHE A 102 -1.28 -7.40 8.50
CA PHE A 102 -2.16 -7.17 7.37
C PHE A 102 -3.61 -7.51 7.76
N ILE A 103 -4.55 -6.70 7.29
CA ILE A 103 -5.99 -7.01 7.24
C ILE A 103 -6.43 -7.11 5.77
N ASP A 104 -7.59 -7.74 5.52
CA ASP A 104 -8.17 -7.79 4.19
C ASP A 104 -8.66 -6.40 3.76
N ALA A 105 -8.59 -6.09 2.47
CA ALA A 105 -9.13 -4.83 1.93
C ALA A 105 -10.64 -4.65 2.21
N SER A 106 -11.38 -5.73 2.47
CA SER A 106 -12.80 -5.65 2.88
C SER A 106 -13.03 -4.99 4.24
N PHE A 107 -11.98 -4.84 5.06
CA PHE A 107 -12.00 -4.22 6.39
C PHE A 107 -11.46 -2.78 6.37
N VAL A 108 -11.37 -2.17 5.19
CA VAL A 108 -10.89 -0.80 5.03
C VAL A 108 -12.08 0.08 4.74
N ASP A 109 -12.28 1.15 5.50
CA ASP A 109 -13.41 2.07 5.37
C ASP A 109 -14.78 1.35 5.38
N ASP A 110 -14.90 0.25 6.15
CA ASP A 110 -16.11 -0.54 6.37
C ASP A 110 -16.94 -0.05 7.59
N GLY A 111 -16.40 0.91 8.33
CA GLY A 111 -17.01 1.53 9.51
C GLY A 111 -16.68 0.83 10.82
N ILE A 112 -15.74 -0.12 10.83
CA ILE A 112 -15.27 -0.84 12.02
C ILE A 112 -13.74 -0.67 12.11
N CYS A 113 -13.24 -0.29 13.29
CA CYS A 113 -11.79 -0.21 13.48
C CYS A 113 -11.18 -1.61 13.71
N ASP A 114 -10.48 -2.13 12.70
CA ASP A 114 -9.73 -3.38 12.71
C ASP A 114 -8.23 -3.19 12.97
N CYS A 115 -7.67 -2.04 12.59
CA CYS A 115 -6.33 -1.65 13.03
C CYS A 115 -6.36 -1.13 14.48
N CYS A 116 -5.32 -1.49 15.26
CA CYS A 116 -5.21 -1.01 16.65
C CYS A 116 -4.96 0.50 16.75
N ASP A 117 -4.48 1.12 15.66
CA ASP A 117 -4.27 2.56 15.53
C ASP A 117 -5.40 3.26 14.77
N GLY A 118 -6.41 2.53 14.29
CA GLY A 118 -7.55 3.04 13.52
C GLY A 118 -7.21 3.60 12.14
N ALA A 119 -6.03 3.29 11.59
CA ALA A 119 -5.58 3.82 10.30
C ALA A 119 -6.44 3.37 9.09
N ASP A 120 -7.14 2.26 9.25
CA ASP A 120 -8.15 1.68 8.36
C ASP A 120 -9.49 2.45 8.37
N GLU A 121 -9.71 3.38 9.30
CA GLU A 121 -10.97 4.13 9.44
C GLU A 121 -10.77 5.64 9.72
N PRO A 122 -10.02 6.38 8.88
CA PRO A 122 -9.68 7.78 9.14
C PRO A 122 -10.89 8.72 9.09
N SER A 123 -11.95 8.35 8.38
CA SER A 123 -13.16 9.16 8.22
C SER A 123 -14.31 8.74 9.15
N ALA A 124 -14.30 7.52 9.69
CA ALA A 124 -15.28 7.05 10.66
C ALA A 124 -14.96 7.46 12.12
N LEU A 125 -13.84 8.14 12.35
CA LEU A 125 -13.43 8.70 13.65
C LEU A 125 -13.79 10.19 13.85
N ALA A 126 -14.72 10.74 13.05
CA ALA A 126 -15.20 12.12 13.17
C ALA A 126 -16.48 12.24 14.02
#